data_AF-A0A9J6B492-F1
#
_entry.id   AF-A0A9J6B492-F1
#
_cell.length_a   1.000
_cell.length_b   1.000
_cell.length_c   1.000
_cell.angle_alpha   90.00
_cell.angle_beta   90.00
_cell.angle_gamma   90.00
#
_symmetry.space_group_name_H-M   'P 1'
#
loop_
_entity.id
_entity.type
_entity.pdbx_description
1 polymer ?
#
loop_
_entity_poly.entity_id
_entity_poly.type
_entity_poly.pdbx_seq_one_letter_code
_entity_poly.pdbx_strand_id
1 'polypeptide(L)' 'MVEGMRMNLWKFLYNNFDELYLYCYYVASTVGLMSVPDMGIAPESKATTESVYNAALALGIATQLTNILRDIGEK' A
#
# COMPACT_ATOMS: atom_id res chain seq x y z
N MET A 1 -8.85 -0.49 2.68
CA MET A 1 -8.87 0.72 3.51
C MET A 1 -9.52 0.52 4.89
N VAL A 2 -10.85 0.35 4.98
CA VAL A 2 -11.56 0.32 6.28
C VAL A 2 -11.02 -0.76 7.23
N GLU A 3 -10.74 -1.96 6.73
CA GLU A 3 -10.20 -3.03 7.58
C GLU A 3 -8.82 -2.69 8.16
N GLY A 4 -7.93 -2.09 7.36
CA GLY A 4 -6.64 -1.63 7.85
C GLY A 4 -6.76 -0.53 8.92
N MET A 5 -7.73 0.38 8.76
CA MET A 5 -8.03 1.38 9.80
C MET A 5 -8.58 0.73 11.08
N ARG A 6 -9.37 -0.35 10.97
CA ARG A 6 -9.83 -1.11 12.13
C ARG A 6 -8.68 -1.81 12.85
N MET A 7 -7.74 -2.39 12.11
CA MET A 7 -6.55 -3.04 12.69
C MET A 7 -5.75 -2.10 13.59
N ASN A 8 -5.69 -0.81 13.27
CA ASN A 8 -5.03 0.20 14.11
C ASN A 8 -5.63 0.34 15.52
N LEU A 9 -6.89 -0.06 15.73
CA LEU A 9 -7.56 0.08 17.02
C LEU A 9 -7.24 -1.05 18.00
N TRP A 10 -6.83 -2.23 17.51
CA TRP A 10 -6.71 -3.43 18.36
C TRP A 10 -5.43 -4.23 18.13
N LYS A 11 -4.70 -4.01 17.02
CA LYS A 11 -3.48 -4.77 16.69
C LYS A 11 -2.25 -3.92 16.94
N PHE A 12 -1.57 -4.21 18.06
CA PHE A 12 -0.37 -3.49 18.51
C PHE A 12 0.94 -4.14 18.05
N LEU A 13 0.92 -5.42 17.67
CA LEU A 13 2.08 -6.18 17.22
C LEU A 13 1.73 -7.02 16.00
N TYR A 14 2.68 -7.09 15.06
CA TYR A 14 2.66 -7.92 13.88
C TYR A 14 3.67 -9.06 14.09
N ASN A 15 3.21 -10.30 14.09
CA ASN A 15 4.04 -11.44 14.47
C ASN A 15 5.04 -11.86 13.39
N ASN A 16 4.73 -11.54 12.13
CA ASN A 16 5.53 -11.88 10.97
C ASN A 16 5.35 -10.81 9.88
N PHE A 17 6.19 -10.90 8.85
CA PHE A 17 6.15 -9.95 7.74
C PHE A 17 4.85 -10.03 6.93
N ASP A 18 4.24 -11.21 6.80
CA ASP A 18 3.00 -11.37 6.03
C ASP A 18 1.83 -10.61 6.68
N GLU A 19 1.72 -10.62 8.01
CA GLU A 19 0.74 -9.82 8.73
C GLU A 19 0.97 -8.31 8.52
N LEU A 20 2.23 -7.87 8.53
CA LEU A 20 2.60 -6.48 8.28
C LEU A 20 2.31 -6.08 6.83
N TYR A 21 2.61 -6.96 5.88
CA TYR A 21 2.36 -6.79 4.46
C TYR A 21 0.86 -6.66 4.19
N LEU A 22 0.04 -7.53 4.80
CA LEU A 22 -1.42 -7.47 4.68
C LEU A 22 -1.98 -6.16 5.25
N TYR A 23 -1.44 -5.68 6.37
CA TYR A 23 -1.79 -4.36 6.89
C TYR A 23 -1.46 -3.25 5.90
N CYS A 24 -0.23 -3.22 5.35
CA CYS A 24 0.19 -2.24 4.36
C CYS A 24 -0.70 -2.26 3.10
N TYR A 25 -1.09 -3.45 2.66
CA TYR A 25 -2.04 -3.63 1.57
C TYR A 25 -3.38 -2.93 1.88
N TYR A 26 -3.92 -3.15 3.07
CA TYR A 26 -5.20 -2.57 3.45
C TYR A 26 -5.16 -1.05 3.62
N VAL A 27 -4.10 -0.47 4.17
CA VAL A 27 -4.05 0.98 4.47
C VAL A 27 -3.55 1.83 3.32
N ALA A 28 -2.59 1.34 2.51
CA ALA A 28 -1.91 2.15 1.52
C ALA A 28 -2.10 1.64 0.08
N SER A 29 -2.01 0.34 -0.19
CA SER A 29 -2.16 -0.18 -1.56
C SER A 29 -3.56 0.06 -2.13
N THR A 30 -4.59 0.02 -1.30
CA THR A 30 -5.96 0.33 -1.77
C THR A 30 -6.10 1.75 -2.31
N VAL A 31 -5.33 2.72 -1.78
CA VAL A 31 -5.31 4.10 -2.30
C VAL A 31 -4.64 4.15 -3.67
N GLY A 32 -3.51 3.46 -3.84
CA GLY A 32 -2.83 3.35 -5.13
C GLY A 32 -3.74 2.76 -6.21
N LEU A 33 -4.42 1.66 -5.91
CA LEU A 33 -5.35 1.00 -6.84
C LEU A 33 -6.54 1.88 -7.22
N MET A 34 -7.10 2.64 -6.27
CA MET A 34 -8.20 3.57 -6.53
C MET A 34 -7.76 4.79 -7.35
N SER A 35 -6.47 5.15 -7.30
CA SER A 35 -5.94 6.31 -8.03
C SER A 35 -5.61 6.01 -9.49
N VAL A 36 -5.37 4.74 -9.86
CA VAL A 36 -4.99 4.37 -11.24
C VAL A 36 -6.05 4.77 -12.28
N PRO A 37 -7.37 4.53 -12.08
CA PRO A 37 -8.41 4.99 -13.00
C PRO A 37 -8.42 6.52 -13.18
N ASP A 38 -8.21 7.26 -12.10
CA ASP A 38 -8.26 8.73 -12.11
C ASP A 38 -7.04 9.34 -12.82
N MET A 39 -5.86 8.76 -12.59
CA MET A 39 -4.62 9.16 -13.27
C MET A 39 -4.57 8.70 -14.74
N GLY A 40 -5.21 7.57 -15.04
CA GLY A 40 -5.18 6.94 -16.34
C GLY A 40 -3.82 6.30 -16.68
N ILE A 41 -3.77 5.66 -17.85
CA ILE A 41 -2.54 5.08 -18.42
C ILE A 41 -2.26 5.85 -19.72
N ALA A 42 -1.04 6.38 -19.84
CA ALA A 42 -0.65 7.16 -21.01
C ALA A 42 -0.78 6.32 -22.32
N PRO A 43 -1.31 6.88 -23.42
CA PRO A 43 -1.50 6.14 -24.67
C PRO A 43 -0.23 5.54 -25.26
N GLU A 44 0.91 6.18 -25.05
CA GLU A 44 2.25 5.76 -25.48
C GLU A 44 2.89 4.72 -24.55
N SER A 45 2.25 4.41 -23.42
CA SER A 45 2.75 3.44 -22.45
C SER A 45 2.83 2.06 -23.07
N LYS A 46 4.00 1.41 -22.91
CA LYS A 46 4.20 0.01 -23.27
C LYS A 46 3.77 -0.96 -22.15
N ALA A 47 3.40 -0.43 -20.99
CA ALA A 47 2.98 -1.21 -19.84
C ALA A 47 1.55 -1.72 -20.03
N THR A 48 1.28 -2.95 -19.63
CA THR A 48 -0.09 -3.48 -19.62
C THR A 48 -0.87 -2.88 -18.47
N THR A 49 -2.20 -2.79 -18.58
CA THR A 49 -3.07 -2.36 -17.48
C THR A 49 -2.77 -3.14 -16.21
N GLU A 50 -2.68 -4.47 -16.30
CA GLU A 50 -2.32 -5.33 -15.17
C GLU A 50 -0.99 -4.94 -14.52
N SER A 51 0.06 -4.68 -15.31
CA SER A 51 1.36 -4.26 -14.77
C SER A 51 1.29 -2.92 -14.04
N VAL A 52 0.45 -1.98 -14.49
CA VAL A 52 0.27 -0.68 -13.84
C VAL A 52 -0.44 -0.86 -12.49
N TYR A 53 -1.48 -1.68 -12.43
CA TYR A 53 -2.18 -1.98 -11.17
C TYR A 53 -1.26 -2.73 -10.18
N ASN A 54 -0.44 -3.67 -10.66
CA ASN A 54 0.55 -4.35 -9.82
C ASN A 54 1.62 -3.38 -9.29
N ALA A 55 2.07 -2.44 -10.13
CA ALA A 55 3.00 -1.39 -9.71
C ALA A 55 2.37 -0.45 -8.66
N ALA A 56 1.11 -0.06 -8.84
CA ALA A 56 0.38 0.77 -7.88
C ALA A 56 0.20 0.06 -6.53
N LEU A 57 -0.09 -1.25 -6.55
CA LEU A 57 -0.15 -2.08 -5.35
C LEU A 57 1.21 -2.08 -4.62
N ALA A 58 2.29 -2.38 -5.35
CA ALA A 58 3.65 -2.44 -4.79
C ALA A 58 4.11 -1.09 -4.24
N LEU A 59 3.81 0.01 -4.94
CA LEU A 59 4.13 1.37 -4.51
C LEU A 59 3.45 1.72 -3.18
N GLY A 60 2.16 1.36 -3.02
CA GLY A 60 1.45 1.57 -1.76
C GLY A 60 2.09 0.84 -0.58
N ILE A 61 2.48 -0.43 -0.79
CA ILE A 61 3.17 -1.22 0.24
C ILE A 61 4.51 -0.58 0.59
N ALA A 62 5.33 -0.28 -0.42
CA ALA A 62 6.65 0.33 -0.23
C ALA A 62 6.53 1.65 0.55
N THR A 63 5.60 2.52 0.17
CA THR A 63 5.37 3.80 0.86
C THR A 63 5.02 3.61 2.32
N GLN A 64 4.13 2.66 2.65
CA GLN A 64 3.75 2.41 4.03
C GLN A 64 4.89 1.81 4.86
N LEU A 65 5.66 0.88 4.28
CA LEU A 65 6.84 0.32 4.93
C LEU A 65 7.89 1.41 5.20
N THR A 66 8.13 2.30 4.23
CA THR A 66 9.05 3.43 4.41
C THR A 66 8.58 4.37 5.51
N ASN A 67 7.27 4.68 5.60
CA ASN A 67 6.73 5.48 6.71
C ASN A 67 6.97 4.79 8.06
N ILE A 68 6.67 3.48 8.16
CA ILE A 68 6.92 2.73 9.41
C ILE A 68 8.40 2.79 9.79
N LEU A 69 9.31 2.59 8.84
CA LEU A 69 10.75 2.64 9.09
C LEU A 69 11.23 4.03 9.52
N ARG A 70 10.71 5.10 8.90
CA ARG A 70 11.00 6.49 9.27
C ARG A 70 10.59 6.76 10.73
N ASP A 71 9.38 6.34 11.08
CA ASP A 71 8.75 6.69 12.36
C ASP A 71 9.34 5.90 13.55
N ILE A 72 10.14 4.84 13.31
CA ILE A 72 10.88 4.12 14.38
C ILE A 72 11.83 5.07 15.13
N GLY A 73 12.43 6.04 14.43
CA GLY A 73 13.38 6.98 15.01
C GLY A 73 12.75 8.28 15.55
N GLU A 74 11.45 8.47 15.41
CA GLU A 74 10.73 9.67 15.87
C GLU A 74 10.32 9.61 17.35
N LYS A 75 10.88 8.66 18.11
CA LYS A 75 10.65 8.48 19.56
C LYS A 75 11.86 8.84 20.41
#